data_AF-A0A4V1M1F8-F1
#
_entry.id   AF-A0A4V1M1F8-F1
#
_cell.length_a   1.000
_cell.length_b   1.000
_cell.length_c   1.000
_cell.angle_alpha   90.00
_cell.angle_beta   90.00
_cell.angle_gamma   90.00
#
_symmetry.space_group_name_H-M   'P 1'
#
loop_
_entity.id
_entity.type
_entity.pdbx_description
1 polymer ?
#
loop_
_entity_poly.entity_id
_entity_poly.type
_entity_poly.pdbx_seq_one_letter_code
_entity_poly.pdbx_strand_id
1 'polypeptide(L)'
;MAEGILGLGSSGASSLNQELLDKLKEAERKSTVEPVENDLEDWTAEDEKFQEIVTKANELLDSIKPFDLFASGGVNAFNQKSANVTGSSAIFDAVDAANLSEGTTSVKINQLAQKDVYQSITFANKEAQVAGGNDAGDMMILSQSGRPVYQSDFTVNSASDIVDPSGGDITINIDGSDRVFEVSSTTTYKQLIDKINEDQDLSATITINGRLSINSADEKTELTISNNLNSTSLGMSLGEKYSTEGKTYEQLANEINTNSNYNATIETVGTDTNRLVIKSSATGLDNAINITQNGFDLGLNSYSSTSTVTGTDSLSDGLSITIDGETFTTSSDTYDSFIAKIDANANFSASIVDGKVNIQRADGTNLSISNDDLNLGMENSNHTLKAQNLEANVDGIEYDVASNVLVVDGGLKITAVEVDTESTSSTISIQNDTSTISTMVDDFVTKYNEFMDLVNAELYSADSSIDDKSTLRTVVSEIKDKLFNNYGSNEDLNIFNFGLEIDKTGYLSLDSAKFNEAIEEDLDIVKSLFVGSAESEGMGTQLKEYLDSLDSLEGLFTFYEENMDRRKTNLEEDKTEAQETLDSKYAQLAAQFAQYTTIITNLEAQFSSLKLMIAQSSAS
;
A
#
# COMPACT_ATOMS: atom_id res chain seq x y z
N MET A 1 33.63 -62.70 -85.11
CA MET A 1 33.40 -63.52 -83.91
C MET A 1 34.65 -63.45 -83.04
N ALA A 2 34.49 -63.75 -81.75
CA ALA A 2 35.45 -63.65 -80.64
C ALA A 2 35.45 -62.26 -79.96
N GLU A 3 34.47 -62.00 -79.09
CA GLU A 3 34.48 -62.34 -77.65
C GLU A 3 35.05 -61.22 -76.79
N GLY A 4 34.28 -60.14 -76.64
CA GLY A 4 34.36 -59.28 -75.47
C GLY A 4 33.66 -59.97 -74.31
N ILE A 5 34.35 -60.90 -73.64
CA ILE A 5 33.88 -61.50 -72.41
C ILE A 5 33.98 -60.42 -71.32
N LEU A 6 32.81 -59.97 -70.85
CA LEU A 6 32.69 -59.31 -69.56
C LEU A 6 33.33 -60.24 -68.52
N GLY A 7 34.49 -59.85 -68.01
CA GLY A 7 34.98 -60.38 -66.75
C GLY A 7 33.99 -59.98 -65.67
N LEU A 8 33.13 -60.93 -65.31
CA LEU A 8 32.38 -60.89 -64.06
C LEU A 8 33.41 -60.63 -62.96
N GLY A 9 33.44 -59.40 -62.45
CA GLY A 9 34.24 -59.04 -61.30
C GLY A 9 33.94 -60.06 -60.22
N SER A 10 34.97 -60.80 -59.83
CA SER A 10 34.92 -61.81 -58.79
C SER A 10 34.31 -61.16 -57.56
N SER A 11 33.02 -61.41 -57.35
CA SER A 11 32.31 -61.16 -56.11
C SER A 11 33.17 -61.76 -55.01
N GLY A 12 33.81 -60.90 -54.22
CA GLY A 12 34.48 -61.28 -52.99
C GLY A 12 33.42 -61.84 -52.05
N ALA A 13 33.09 -63.12 -52.24
CA ALA A 13 32.34 -63.94 -51.31
C ALA A 13 33.24 -64.17 -50.09
N SER A 14 33.43 -63.10 -49.32
CA SER A 14 33.56 -63.21 -47.89
C SER A 14 32.31 -63.94 -47.43
N SER A 15 32.51 -65.05 -46.73
CA SER A 15 31.41 -65.82 -46.13
C SER A 15 30.42 -64.86 -45.47
N LEU A 16 29.13 -65.01 -45.74
CA LEU A 16 28.09 -64.26 -45.03
C LEU A 16 28.39 -64.34 -43.52
N ASN A 17 28.62 -63.18 -42.89
CA ASN A 17 29.03 -63.04 -41.50
C ASN A 17 28.33 -61.83 -40.88
N GLN A 18 28.37 -61.71 -39.55
CA GLN A 18 27.70 -60.62 -38.84
C GLN A 18 28.18 -59.24 -39.30
N GLU A 19 29.49 -59.10 -39.55
CA GLU A 19 30.10 -57.83 -40.01
C GLU A 19 29.52 -57.36 -41.36
N LEU A 20 29.23 -58.28 -42.29
CA LEU A 20 28.61 -57.97 -43.56
C LEU A 20 27.14 -57.55 -43.40
N LEU A 21 26.39 -58.21 -42.50
CA LEU A 21 25.02 -57.83 -42.17
C LEU A 21 24.96 -56.42 -41.57
N ASP A 22 25.88 -56.10 -40.67
CA ASP A 22 25.96 -54.77 -40.04
C ASP A 22 26.30 -53.68 -41.07
N LYS A 23 27.24 -53.95 -41.99
CA LYS A 23 27.57 -53.02 -43.09
C LYS A 23 26.41 -52.79 -44.05
N LEU A 24 25.64 -53.83 -44.35
CA LEU A 24 24.44 -53.71 -45.17
C LEU A 24 23.35 -52.92 -44.45
N LYS A 25 23.16 -53.17 -43.15
CA LYS A 25 22.22 -52.43 -42.31
C LYS A 25 22.55 -50.94 -42.28
N GLU A 26 23.83 -50.62 -42.07
CA GLU A 26 24.29 -49.23 -42.07
C GLU A 26 24.11 -48.58 -43.44
N ALA A 27 24.45 -49.26 -44.53
CA ALA A 27 24.24 -48.73 -45.88
C ALA A 27 22.76 -48.47 -46.19
N GLU A 28 21.87 -49.36 -45.74
CA GLU A 28 20.43 -49.20 -45.92
C GLU A 28 19.86 -48.10 -45.02
N ARG A 29 20.36 -47.95 -43.79
CA ARG A 29 20.05 -46.83 -42.89
C ARG A 29 20.27 -45.49 -43.59
N LYS A 30 21.38 -45.33 -44.31
CA LYS A 30 21.68 -44.09 -45.07
C LYS A 30 20.64 -43.70 -46.10
N SER A 31 19.94 -44.69 -46.65
CA SER A 31 18.92 -44.47 -47.68
C SER A 31 17.49 -44.40 -47.14
N THR A 32 17.27 -44.76 -45.88
CA THR A 32 15.92 -44.95 -45.32
C THR A 32 15.67 -44.14 -44.06
N VAL A 33 16.63 -44.07 -43.15
CA VAL A 33 16.51 -43.36 -41.87
C VAL A 33 17.21 -42.00 -41.89
N GLU A 34 18.43 -41.92 -42.46
CA GLU A 34 19.19 -40.65 -42.52
C GLU A 34 18.43 -39.49 -43.18
N PRO A 35 17.62 -39.68 -44.25
CA PRO A 35 16.84 -38.57 -44.81
C PRO A 35 15.87 -37.93 -43.80
N VAL A 36 15.15 -38.75 -43.03
CA VAL A 36 14.20 -38.27 -42.00
C VAL A 36 14.95 -37.62 -40.84
N GLU A 37 16.15 -38.10 -40.51
CA GLU A 37 17.00 -37.46 -39.51
C GLU A 37 17.50 -36.08 -39.97
N ASN A 38 17.83 -35.91 -41.25
CA ASN A 38 18.19 -34.61 -41.81
C ASN A 38 16.97 -33.67 -41.83
N ASP A 39 15.78 -34.16 -42.20
CA ASP A 39 14.55 -33.35 -42.17
C ASP A 39 14.22 -32.90 -40.72
N LEU A 40 14.53 -33.71 -39.71
CA LEU A 40 14.43 -33.33 -38.29
C LEU A 40 15.50 -32.30 -37.87
N GLU A 41 16.71 -32.36 -38.44
CA GLU A 41 17.75 -31.36 -38.22
C GLU A 41 17.35 -30.01 -38.83
N ASP A 42 16.84 -30.02 -40.06
CA ASP A 42 16.30 -28.85 -40.74
C ASP A 42 15.10 -28.27 -39.98
N TRP A 43 14.19 -29.12 -39.48
CA TRP A 43 13.09 -28.71 -38.60
C TRP A 43 13.60 -28.01 -37.34
N THR A 44 14.65 -28.55 -36.71
CA THR A 44 15.22 -27.98 -35.47
C THR A 44 15.85 -26.62 -35.76
N ALA A 45 16.57 -26.48 -36.86
CA ALA A 45 17.14 -25.20 -37.28
C ALA A 45 16.06 -24.17 -37.66
N GLU A 46 14.92 -24.61 -38.19
CA GLU A 46 13.75 -23.75 -38.42
C GLU A 46 13.14 -23.28 -37.09
N ASP A 47 12.96 -24.19 -36.12
CA ASP A 47 12.33 -23.88 -34.83
C ASP A 47 13.17 -22.89 -34.03
N GLU A 48 14.48 -23.15 -33.93
CA GLU A 48 15.42 -22.24 -33.27
C GLU A 48 15.33 -20.82 -33.86
N LYS A 49 15.31 -20.70 -35.19
CA LYS A 49 15.20 -19.39 -35.86
C LYS A 49 13.83 -18.75 -35.68
N PHE A 50 12.76 -19.53 -35.76
CA PHE A 50 11.41 -19.03 -35.57
C PHE A 50 11.22 -18.48 -34.13
N GLN A 51 11.70 -19.20 -33.12
CA GLN A 51 11.65 -18.76 -31.72
C GLN A 51 12.50 -17.50 -31.46
N GLU A 52 13.63 -17.35 -32.15
CA GLU A 52 14.39 -16.07 -32.14
C GLU A 52 13.54 -14.92 -32.70
N ILE A 53 12.76 -15.14 -33.78
CA ILE A 53 11.85 -14.13 -34.35
C ILE A 53 10.75 -13.77 -33.36
N VAL A 54 10.08 -14.77 -32.80
CA VAL A 54 9.00 -14.60 -31.81
C VAL A 54 9.51 -13.80 -30.61
N THR A 55 10.71 -14.13 -30.12
CA THR A 55 11.35 -13.39 -29.03
C THR A 55 11.52 -11.91 -29.38
N LYS A 56 12.01 -11.60 -30.59
CA LYS A 56 12.17 -10.20 -31.03
C LYS A 56 10.86 -9.47 -31.29
N ALA A 57 9.83 -10.17 -31.75
CA ALA A 57 8.49 -9.61 -31.86
C ALA A 57 7.90 -9.26 -30.48
N ASN A 58 8.16 -10.10 -29.48
CA ASN A 58 7.75 -9.85 -28.09
C ASN A 58 8.54 -8.70 -27.45
N GLU A 59 9.85 -8.58 -27.71
CA GLU A 59 10.63 -7.40 -27.29
C GLU A 59 10.07 -6.10 -27.94
N LEU A 60 9.67 -6.16 -29.21
CA LEU A 60 9.01 -5.05 -29.89
C LEU A 60 7.63 -4.73 -29.27
N LEU A 61 6.82 -5.75 -28.99
CA LEU A 61 5.54 -5.61 -28.27
C LEU A 61 5.76 -4.92 -26.91
N ASP A 62 6.76 -5.33 -26.15
CA ASP A 62 7.07 -4.73 -24.86
C ASP A 62 7.48 -3.26 -24.98
N SER A 63 8.26 -2.89 -26.01
CA SER A 63 8.66 -1.50 -26.25
C SER A 63 7.50 -0.57 -26.62
N ILE A 64 6.40 -1.10 -27.19
CA ILE A 64 5.24 -0.28 -27.58
C ILE A 64 4.14 -0.20 -26.49
N LYS A 65 4.13 -1.12 -25.51
CA LYS A 65 3.18 -1.10 -24.38
C LYS A 65 3.06 0.24 -23.64
N PRO A 66 4.14 1.03 -23.41
CA PRO A 66 4.02 2.35 -22.79
C PRO A 66 3.15 3.33 -23.58
N PHE A 67 2.88 3.08 -24.86
CA PHE A 67 2.09 3.93 -25.74
C PHE A 67 0.64 3.43 -25.92
N ASP A 68 0.23 2.44 -25.11
CA ASP A 68 -1.13 1.91 -25.08
C ASP A 68 -2.08 2.86 -24.33
N LEU A 69 -3.28 3.04 -24.88
CA LEU A 69 -4.39 3.74 -24.23
C LEU A 69 -4.85 3.02 -22.96
N PHE A 70 -4.75 1.68 -22.95
CA PHE A 70 -5.22 0.82 -21.87
C PHE A 70 -4.07 0.28 -21.01
N ALA A 71 -2.98 1.03 -20.92
CA ALA A 71 -1.80 0.65 -20.13
C ALA A 71 -2.18 0.21 -18.71
N SER A 72 -1.57 -0.90 -18.26
CA SER A 72 -1.81 -1.48 -16.95
C SER A 72 -1.48 -0.47 -15.83
N GLY A 73 -2.47 -0.15 -14.99
CA GLY A 73 -2.34 0.89 -13.96
C GLY A 73 -2.73 2.30 -14.41
N GLY A 74 -3.22 2.48 -15.64
CA GLY A 74 -3.73 3.76 -16.14
C GLY A 74 -2.66 4.80 -16.47
N VAL A 75 -1.38 4.44 -16.36
CA VAL A 75 -0.23 5.30 -16.67
C VAL A 75 0.43 4.83 -17.96
N ASN A 76 0.47 5.70 -18.95
CA ASN A 76 1.18 5.55 -20.21
C ASN A 76 2.30 6.58 -20.31
N ALA A 77 3.05 6.56 -21.42
CA ALA A 77 4.21 7.42 -21.64
C ALA A 77 3.89 8.93 -21.49
N PHE A 78 2.64 9.34 -21.72
CA PHE A 78 2.23 10.75 -21.82
C PHE A 78 1.49 11.30 -20.60
N ASN A 79 1.17 10.48 -19.59
CA ASN A 79 0.49 10.95 -18.38
C ASN A 79 1.29 10.66 -17.09
N GLN A 80 2.56 10.30 -17.24
CA GLN A 80 3.50 10.31 -16.12
C GLN A 80 3.55 11.73 -15.53
N LYS A 81 3.56 11.82 -14.20
CA LYS A 81 3.63 13.11 -13.49
C LYS A 81 4.98 13.29 -12.83
N SER A 82 5.51 14.50 -12.90
CA SER A 82 6.63 14.96 -12.08
C SER A 82 6.15 16.04 -11.13
N ALA A 83 6.73 16.06 -9.92
CA ALA A 83 6.43 17.05 -8.91
C ALA A 83 7.72 17.73 -8.44
N ASN A 84 7.69 19.05 -8.31
CA ASN A 84 8.75 19.83 -7.71
C ASN A 84 8.23 20.54 -6.45
N VAL A 85 8.89 20.34 -5.32
CA VAL A 85 8.50 20.89 -4.03
C VAL A 85 9.49 21.97 -3.61
N THR A 86 8.97 23.08 -3.11
CA THR A 86 9.76 24.17 -2.51
C THR A 86 9.26 24.48 -1.11
N GLY A 87 10.14 24.89 -0.20
CA GLY A 87 9.80 25.21 1.18
C GLY A 87 9.95 24.01 2.12
N SER A 88 9.82 24.25 3.42
CA SER A 88 10.02 23.26 4.49
C SER A 88 8.84 23.12 5.44
N SER A 89 7.79 23.94 5.29
CA SER A 89 6.63 23.94 6.20
C SER A 89 5.69 22.76 6.01
N ALA A 90 5.68 22.14 4.83
CA ALA A 90 4.86 20.98 4.53
C ALA A 90 5.59 19.92 3.71
N ILE A 91 5.23 18.66 3.96
CA ILE A 91 5.55 17.50 3.13
C ILE A 91 4.33 17.15 2.28
N PHE A 92 4.57 16.91 1.00
CA PHE A 92 3.54 16.53 0.03
C PHE A 92 3.71 15.06 -0.33
N ASP A 93 2.60 14.32 -0.33
CA ASP A 93 2.55 12.90 -0.65
C ASP A 93 1.28 12.62 -1.46
N ALA A 94 1.30 11.60 -2.31
CA ALA A 94 0.16 11.20 -3.11
C ALA A 94 0.13 9.67 -3.23
N VAL A 95 -1.03 9.08 -2.92
CA VAL A 95 -1.22 7.63 -3.01
C VAL A 95 -1.18 7.18 -4.48
N ASP A 96 -1.68 8.02 -5.39
CA ASP A 96 -1.66 7.78 -6.83
C ASP A 96 -1.30 9.07 -7.57
N ALA A 97 -0.07 9.12 -8.09
CA ALA A 97 0.42 10.28 -8.81
C ALA A 97 -0.35 10.53 -10.13
N ALA A 98 -1.00 9.51 -10.71
CA ALA A 98 -1.72 9.65 -11.98
C ALA A 98 -2.99 10.50 -11.86
N ASN A 99 -3.61 10.50 -10.68
CA ASN A 99 -4.83 11.27 -10.40
C ASN A 99 -4.55 12.72 -9.95
N LEU A 100 -3.27 13.08 -9.81
CA LEU A 100 -2.89 14.44 -9.49
C LEU A 100 -3.18 15.37 -10.67
N SER A 101 -3.86 16.48 -10.37
CA SER A 101 -4.08 17.55 -11.33
C SER A 101 -2.80 18.34 -11.53
N GLU A 102 -2.57 18.79 -12.76
CA GLU A 102 -1.46 19.70 -13.07
C GLU A 102 -1.70 21.08 -12.46
N GLY A 103 -0.61 21.74 -12.10
CA GLY A 103 -0.63 23.08 -11.52
C GLY A 103 0.26 23.19 -10.28
N THR A 104 0.17 24.35 -9.64
CA THR A 104 0.92 24.64 -8.42
C THR A 104 -0.05 24.80 -7.26
N THR A 105 0.17 24.02 -6.20
CA THR A 105 -0.52 24.18 -4.92
C THR A 105 0.42 24.83 -3.92
N SER A 106 -0.05 25.89 -3.27
CA SER A 106 0.65 26.63 -2.23
C SER A 106 -0.01 26.37 -0.87
N VAL A 107 0.83 26.16 0.13
CA VAL A 107 0.43 25.89 1.51
C VAL A 107 1.17 26.85 2.44
N LYS A 108 0.43 27.55 3.29
CA LYS A 108 0.96 28.34 4.40
C LYS A 108 0.44 27.77 5.71
N ILE A 109 1.33 27.36 6.60
CA ILE A 109 0.98 26.83 7.93
C ILE A 109 1.04 27.95 8.95
N ASN A 110 -0.08 28.31 9.59
CA ASN A 110 -0.15 29.39 10.58
C ASN A 110 -0.01 28.87 12.01
N GLN A 111 -0.49 27.66 12.28
CA GLN A 111 -0.41 27.00 13.58
C GLN A 111 -0.41 25.48 13.37
N LEU A 112 0.36 24.74 14.16
CA LEU A 112 0.31 23.27 14.14
C LEU A 112 -0.74 22.75 15.11
N ALA A 113 -1.38 21.64 14.75
CA ALA A 113 -2.20 20.89 15.68
C ALA A 113 -1.32 20.30 16.80
N GLN A 114 -1.73 20.50 18.05
CA GLN A 114 -1.02 20.03 19.25
C GLN A 114 -1.91 19.12 20.10
N LYS A 115 -1.25 18.22 20.83
CA LYS A 115 -1.87 17.40 21.87
C LYS A 115 -1.98 18.21 23.14
N ASP A 116 -2.90 17.82 24.01
CA ASP A 116 -2.97 18.35 25.36
C ASP A 116 -2.06 17.54 26.29
N VAL A 117 -1.31 18.21 27.16
CA VAL A 117 -0.37 17.57 28.09
C VAL A 117 -0.44 18.19 29.47
N TYR A 118 -0.70 17.33 30.46
CA TYR A 118 -0.61 17.65 31.87
C TYR A 118 0.50 16.85 32.54
N GLN A 119 1.16 17.42 33.55
CA GLN A 119 2.12 16.74 34.41
C GLN A 119 1.80 16.99 35.88
N SER A 120 1.83 15.96 36.72
CA SER A 120 1.66 16.12 38.17
C SER A 120 2.87 16.81 38.80
N ILE A 121 2.73 17.26 40.05
CA ILE A 121 3.87 17.49 40.95
C ILE A 121 4.76 16.24 41.08
N THR A 122 5.97 16.43 41.57
CA THR A 122 6.94 15.33 41.70
C THR A 122 6.63 14.40 42.87
N PHE A 123 6.81 13.10 42.67
CA PHE A 123 6.74 12.08 43.73
C PHE A 123 7.95 11.13 43.68
N ALA A 124 8.15 10.36 44.75
CA ALA A 124 9.37 9.58 44.98
C ALA A 124 9.60 8.46 43.95
N ASN A 125 8.63 7.57 43.75
CA ASN A 125 8.71 6.50 42.76
C ASN A 125 7.33 6.01 42.31
N LYS A 126 7.28 5.25 41.22
CA LYS A 126 6.04 4.77 40.57
C LYS A 126 5.18 3.83 41.43
N GLU A 127 5.78 3.14 42.39
CA GLU A 127 5.12 2.20 43.30
C GLU A 127 4.58 2.91 44.56
N ALA A 128 4.85 4.21 44.72
CA ALA A 128 4.25 5.00 45.78
C ALA A 128 2.72 5.08 45.56
N GLN A 129 1.98 5.01 46.66
CA GLN A 129 0.54 5.29 46.63
C GLN A 129 0.28 6.74 46.24
N VAL A 130 -0.81 6.96 45.51
CA VAL A 130 -1.28 8.30 45.16
C VAL A 130 -1.49 9.10 46.44
N ALA A 131 -0.81 10.24 46.56
CA ALA A 131 -0.86 11.03 47.79
C ALA A 131 -2.28 11.59 48.00
N GLY A 132 -2.85 11.38 49.18
CA GLY A 132 -4.21 11.81 49.51
C GLY A 132 -5.32 10.87 49.01
N GLY A 133 -5.09 10.11 47.94
CA GLY A 133 -6.10 9.27 47.28
C GLY A 133 -6.42 7.93 47.97
N ASN A 134 -6.59 7.90 49.29
CA ASN A 134 -6.76 6.64 50.04
C ASN A 134 -8.20 6.37 50.50
N ASP A 135 -9.12 7.30 50.30
CA ASP A 135 -10.49 7.22 50.79
C ASP A 135 -11.48 6.77 49.69
N ALA A 136 -12.54 6.11 50.13
CA ALA A 136 -13.65 5.72 49.27
C ALA A 136 -14.39 6.98 48.78
N GLY A 137 -14.18 7.33 47.51
CA GLY A 137 -14.70 8.58 46.92
C GLY A 137 -13.60 9.41 46.25
N ASP A 138 -12.33 9.09 46.47
CA ASP A 138 -11.22 9.76 45.80
C ASP A 138 -11.15 9.35 44.34
N MET A 139 -11.33 10.34 43.45
CA MET A 139 -11.60 10.10 42.04
C MET A 139 -10.92 11.16 41.17
N MET A 140 -10.11 10.70 40.21
CA MET A 140 -9.72 11.51 39.07
C MET A 140 -10.81 11.39 38.01
N ILE A 141 -11.28 12.53 37.49
CA ILE A 141 -12.21 12.57 36.38
C ILE A 141 -11.53 13.26 35.21
N LEU A 142 -11.45 12.57 34.07
CA LEU A 142 -10.96 13.12 32.82
C LEU A 142 -12.14 13.34 31.89
N SER A 143 -12.08 14.33 31.01
CA SER A 143 -13.05 14.48 29.93
C SER A 143 -12.42 15.20 28.76
N GLN A 144 -12.90 14.93 27.55
CA GLN A 144 -12.52 15.68 26.35
C GLN A 144 -13.71 16.48 25.83
N SER A 145 -13.49 17.77 25.57
CA SER A 145 -14.58 18.68 25.19
C SER A 145 -15.29 18.26 23.90
N GLY A 146 -14.57 17.71 22.92
CA GLY A 146 -15.15 17.20 21.66
C GLY A 146 -15.57 15.73 21.70
N ARG A 147 -15.50 15.08 22.87
CA ARG A 147 -15.92 13.69 23.08
C ARG A 147 -16.62 13.52 24.44
N PRO A 148 -17.76 14.17 24.66
CA PRO A 148 -18.43 14.13 25.94
C PRO A 148 -18.93 12.72 26.25
N VAL A 149 -18.61 12.24 27.45
CA VAL A 149 -19.04 10.95 27.96
C VAL A 149 -19.56 11.13 29.38
N TYR A 150 -20.68 10.51 29.70
CA TYR A 150 -21.22 10.51 31.05
C TYR A 150 -21.07 9.13 31.64
N GLN A 151 -20.47 9.05 32.82
CA GLN A 151 -20.34 7.80 33.56
C GLN A 151 -21.18 7.81 34.83
N SER A 152 -21.64 6.63 35.26
CA SER A 152 -22.29 6.48 36.55
C SER A 152 -21.37 6.94 37.68
N ASP A 153 -21.93 7.57 38.71
CA ASP A 153 -21.15 7.99 39.87
C ASP A 153 -20.78 6.79 40.76
N PHE A 154 -21.64 5.76 40.76
CA PHE A 154 -21.41 4.51 41.47
C PHE A 154 -20.90 3.38 40.55
N THR A 155 -20.20 2.43 41.17
CA THR A 155 -19.74 1.19 40.52
C THR A 155 -20.91 0.25 40.22
N VAL A 156 -20.95 -0.25 38.98
CA VAL A 156 -21.84 -1.32 38.53
C VAL A 156 -21.10 -2.66 38.68
N ASN A 157 -21.57 -3.51 39.61
CA ASN A 157 -20.90 -4.80 39.87
C ASN A 157 -21.25 -5.86 38.82
N SER A 158 -22.50 -5.85 38.34
CA SER A 158 -22.98 -6.77 37.30
C SER A 158 -24.02 -6.12 36.41
N ALA A 159 -23.98 -6.44 35.11
CA ALA A 159 -25.02 -6.03 34.17
C ALA A 159 -26.42 -6.58 34.51
N SER A 160 -26.50 -7.62 35.35
CA SER A 160 -27.76 -8.19 35.81
C SER A 160 -28.33 -7.49 37.05
N ASP A 161 -27.58 -6.57 37.67
CA ASP A 161 -28.05 -5.82 38.82
C ASP A 161 -29.16 -4.85 38.41
N ILE A 162 -30.07 -4.55 39.34
CA ILE A 162 -31.15 -3.57 39.16
C ILE A 162 -30.53 -2.17 39.21
N VAL A 163 -30.95 -1.28 38.29
CA VAL A 163 -30.44 0.10 38.19
C VAL A 163 -30.84 0.93 39.41
N ASP A 164 -32.14 1.01 39.70
CA ASP A 164 -32.67 1.63 40.92
C ASP A 164 -33.95 0.91 41.36
N PRO A 165 -34.02 0.35 42.59
CA PRO A 165 -35.24 -0.29 43.09
C PRO A 165 -36.44 0.66 43.24
N SER A 166 -36.22 1.97 43.31
CA SER A 166 -37.25 3.00 43.39
C SER A 166 -37.84 3.34 42.01
N GLY A 167 -37.13 3.00 40.93
CA GLY A 167 -37.46 3.39 39.56
C GLY A 167 -37.31 4.89 39.30
N GLY A 168 -37.69 5.30 38.09
CA GLY A 168 -37.59 6.67 37.59
C GLY A 168 -37.29 6.68 36.09
N ASP A 169 -36.57 7.68 35.63
CA ASP A 169 -36.18 7.86 34.24
C ASP A 169 -34.78 8.47 34.12
N ILE A 170 -34.13 8.19 32.99
CA ILE A 170 -32.93 8.89 32.55
C ILE A 170 -33.29 9.70 31.33
N THR A 171 -33.01 11.00 31.35
CA THR A 171 -33.23 11.89 30.20
C THR A 171 -31.91 12.32 29.62
N ILE A 172 -31.67 11.95 28.37
CA ILE A 172 -30.48 12.29 27.61
C ILE A 172 -30.88 13.30 26.54
N ASN A 173 -30.31 14.49 26.58
CA ASN A 173 -30.45 15.46 25.51
C ASN A 173 -29.30 15.27 24.51
N ILE A 174 -29.63 15.00 23.26
CA ILE A 174 -28.69 14.90 22.14
C ILE A 174 -29.28 15.67 20.95
N ASP A 175 -28.47 16.51 20.30
CA ASP A 175 -28.91 17.42 19.23
C ASP A 175 -30.15 18.26 19.59
N GLY A 176 -30.19 18.74 20.84
CA GLY A 176 -31.29 19.55 21.35
C GLY A 176 -32.62 18.81 21.55
N SER A 177 -32.62 17.47 21.44
CA SER A 177 -33.80 16.64 21.58
C SER A 177 -33.67 15.66 22.75
N ASP A 178 -34.66 15.64 23.63
CA ASP A 178 -34.68 14.74 24.79
C ASP A 178 -35.06 13.31 24.40
N ARG A 179 -34.27 12.35 24.88
CA ARG A 179 -34.56 10.90 24.87
C ARG A 179 -34.80 10.47 26.30
N VAL A 180 -35.97 9.92 26.57
CA VAL A 180 -36.40 9.51 27.92
C VAL A 180 -36.40 7.99 28.02
N PHE A 181 -35.63 7.46 28.96
CA PHE A 181 -35.48 6.03 29.21
C PHE A 181 -36.06 5.66 30.57
N GLU A 182 -37.20 4.98 30.57
CA GLU A 182 -37.87 4.55 31.80
C GLU A 182 -37.13 3.39 32.50
N VAL A 183 -36.88 3.58 33.80
CA VAL A 183 -36.30 2.63 34.73
C VAL A 183 -37.38 2.19 35.72
N SER A 184 -37.84 0.95 35.61
CA SER A 184 -38.73 0.34 36.59
C SER A 184 -37.95 -0.20 37.79
N SER A 185 -38.65 -0.54 38.88
CA SER A 185 -38.06 -1.19 40.07
C SER A 185 -37.42 -2.56 39.79
N THR A 186 -37.55 -3.08 38.58
CA THR A 186 -36.97 -4.36 38.12
C THR A 186 -36.05 -4.23 36.92
N THR A 187 -35.85 -3.02 36.38
CA THR A 187 -35.00 -2.80 35.20
C THR A 187 -33.55 -3.08 35.57
N THR A 188 -32.90 -3.99 34.84
CA THR A 188 -31.47 -4.28 35.02
C THR A 188 -30.60 -3.36 34.17
N TYR A 189 -29.32 -3.21 34.52
CA TYR A 189 -28.36 -2.45 33.71
C TYR A 189 -28.29 -2.95 32.27
N LYS A 190 -28.31 -4.26 32.06
CA LYS A 190 -28.35 -4.86 30.72
C LYS A 190 -29.58 -4.39 29.94
N GLN A 191 -30.77 -4.40 30.55
CA GLN A 191 -31.99 -3.96 29.88
C GLN A 191 -31.98 -2.47 29.57
N LEU A 192 -31.43 -1.64 30.46
CA LEU A 192 -31.27 -0.22 30.21
C LEU A 192 -30.29 0.05 29.06
N ILE A 193 -29.14 -0.62 29.05
CA ILE A 193 -28.14 -0.51 27.98
C ILE A 193 -28.73 -0.94 26.64
N ASP A 194 -29.41 -2.09 26.60
CA ASP A 194 -30.06 -2.59 25.38
C ASP A 194 -31.05 -1.54 24.84
N LYS A 195 -31.85 -0.91 25.71
CA LYS A 195 -32.79 0.16 25.32
C LYS A 195 -32.12 1.44 24.83
N ILE A 196 -31.02 1.86 25.47
CA ILE A 196 -30.28 3.05 25.02
C ILE A 196 -29.67 2.80 23.64
N ASN A 197 -29.11 1.61 23.43
CA ASN A 197 -28.49 1.21 22.16
C ASN A 197 -29.50 0.90 21.04
N GLU A 198 -30.80 0.87 21.32
CA GLU A 198 -31.84 0.87 20.28
C GLU A 198 -31.96 2.23 19.59
N ASP A 199 -31.53 3.31 20.25
CA ASP A 199 -31.40 4.64 19.64
C ASP A 199 -30.09 4.72 18.85
N GLN A 200 -30.18 5.05 17.56
CA GLN A 200 -29.03 5.07 16.65
C GLN A 200 -28.02 6.18 16.98
N ASP A 201 -28.43 7.21 17.71
CA ASP A 201 -27.59 8.38 18.03
C ASP A 201 -26.83 8.18 19.35
N LEU A 202 -27.16 7.14 20.13
CA LEU A 202 -26.62 6.90 21.46
C LEU A 202 -25.87 5.56 21.55
N SER A 203 -24.92 5.52 22.46
CA SER A 203 -24.18 4.32 22.82
C SER A 203 -24.04 4.25 24.34
N ALA A 204 -24.30 3.06 24.88
CA ALA A 204 -24.17 2.74 26.29
C ALA A 204 -23.45 1.41 26.50
N THR A 205 -22.57 1.38 27.50
CA THR A 205 -21.83 0.17 27.88
C THR A 205 -21.44 0.19 29.35
N ILE A 206 -21.02 -0.95 29.90
CA ILE A 206 -20.34 -1.00 31.19
C ILE A 206 -18.83 -1.04 30.92
N THR A 207 -18.11 -0.04 31.43
CA THR A 207 -16.64 0.03 31.30
C THR A 207 -15.97 -1.10 32.08
N ILE A 208 -14.71 -1.36 31.76
CA ILE A 208 -13.88 -2.32 32.50
C ILE A 208 -13.72 -1.96 33.99
N ASN A 209 -13.85 -0.67 34.33
CA ASN A 209 -13.84 -0.16 35.70
C ASN A 209 -15.21 -0.25 36.39
N GLY A 210 -16.17 -0.95 35.78
CA GLY A 210 -17.51 -1.15 36.31
C GLY A 210 -18.28 0.16 36.40
N ARG A 211 -18.33 0.96 35.33
CA ARG A 211 -19.19 2.16 35.26
C ARG A 211 -20.12 2.05 34.08
N LEU A 212 -21.40 2.40 34.26
CA LEU A 212 -22.28 2.63 33.10
C LEU A 212 -21.77 3.89 32.40
N SER A 213 -21.36 3.76 31.15
CA SER A 213 -20.87 4.84 30.31
C SER A 213 -21.87 5.07 29.19
N ILE A 214 -22.21 6.34 28.97
CA ILE A 214 -23.11 6.79 27.90
C ILE A 214 -22.41 7.87 27.10
N ASN A 215 -22.35 7.70 25.79
CA ASN A 215 -21.83 8.64 24.81
C ASN A 215 -22.76 8.71 23.59
N SER A 216 -22.53 9.67 22.71
CA SER A 216 -23.09 9.65 21.36
C SER A 216 -22.50 8.47 20.57
N ALA A 217 -23.27 7.93 19.64
CA ALA A 217 -22.84 6.79 18.83
C ALA A 217 -21.61 7.10 17.96
N ASP A 218 -21.41 8.37 17.57
CA ASP A 218 -20.24 8.86 16.85
C ASP A 218 -19.09 9.32 17.77
N GLU A 219 -19.29 9.25 19.08
CA GLU A 219 -18.41 9.72 20.16
C GLU A 219 -18.09 11.22 20.14
N LYS A 220 -18.72 12.00 19.28
CA LYS A 220 -18.37 13.41 19.02
C LYS A 220 -19.52 14.36 19.28
N THR A 221 -20.74 13.92 18.96
CA THR A 221 -21.93 14.75 19.14
C THR A 221 -22.13 15.06 20.62
N GLU A 222 -22.35 16.34 20.93
CA GLU A 222 -22.54 16.79 22.29
C GLU A 222 -23.82 16.20 22.89
N LEU A 223 -23.72 15.73 24.13
CA LEU A 223 -24.87 15.25 24.88
C LEU A 223 -24.84 15.79 26.30
N THR A 224 -26.02 15.90 26.89
CA THR A 224 -26.17 16.18 28.32
C THR A 224 -27.17 15.24 28.95
N ILE A 225 -26.96 14.89 30.22
CA ILE A 225 -27.94 14.10 30.99
C ILE A 225 -28.63 15.04 31.97
N SER A 226 -29.89 15.35 31.69
CA SER A 226 -30.69 16.33 32.44
C SER A 226 -31.45 15.72 33.61
N ASN A 227 -31.67 14.40 33.58
CA ASN A 227 -32.25 13.62 34.66
C ASN A 227 -31.57 12.25 34.72
N ASN A 228 -31.05 11.85 35.88
CA ASN A 228 -30.15 10.70 36.03
C ASN A 228 -30.45 9.85 37.28
N LEU A 229 -31.72 9.79 37.68
CA LEU A 229 -32.18 9.17 38.94
C LEU A 229 -31.56 9.86 40.17
N ASN A 230 -31.75 9.30 41.36
CA ASN A 230 -31.17 9.89 42.58
C ASN A 230 -29.65 9.66 42.66
N SER A 231 -28.94 10.60 43.29
CA SER A 231 -27.49 10.54 43.54
C SER A 231 -27.09 9.49 44.59
N THR A 232 -27.97 8.55 44.93
CA THR A 232 -27.72 7.47 45.90
C THR A 232 -27.86 6.07 45.31
N SER A 233 -28.24 5.96 44.03
CA SER A 233 -28.47 4.69 43.32
C SER A 233 -27.61 4.58 42.06
N LEU A 234 -27.68 5.57 41.17
CA LEU A 234 -26.91 5.64 39.93
C LEU A 234 -26.06 6.91 39.89
N GLY A 235 -26.70 8.08 39.75
CA GLY A 235 -26.04 9.35 39.46
C GLY A 235 -25.24 9.30 38.16
N MET A 236 -25.26 10.35 37.35
CA MET A 236 -24.40 10.40 36.17
C MET A 236 -23.76 11.76 36.04
N SER A 237 -22.44 11.78 35.90
CA SER A 237 -21.67 13.00 35.70
C SER A 237 -20.78 12.87 34.46
N LEU A 238 -20.48 14.03 33.88
CA LEU A 238 -19.55 14.15 32.76
C LEU A 238 -18.15 13.65 33.16
N GLY A 239 -17.51 12.95 32.24
CA GLY A 239 -16.13 12.49 32.31
C GLY A 239 -15.94 11.03 32.71
N GLU A 240 -14.79 10.49 32.33
CA GLU A 240 -14.32 9.17 32.71
C GLU A 240 -13.74 9.16 34.11
N LYS A 241 -14.16 8.16 34.89
CA LYS A 241 -13.92 8.09 36.33
C LYS A 241 -12.83 7.07 36.66
N TYR A 242 -11.78 7.53 37.34
CA TYR A 242 -10.64 6.72 37.79
C TYR A 242 -10.48 6.84 39.30
N SER A 243 -10.78 5.77 40.03
CA SER A 243 -10.62 5.77 41.49
C SER A 243 -9.15 5.76 41.85
N THR A 244 -8.74 6.54 42.83
CA THR A 244 -7.36 6.51 43.35
C THR A 244 -7.21 5.65 44.58
N GLU A 245 -8.31 5.16 45.17
CA GLU A 245 -8.36 4.46 46.47
C GLU A 245 -7.28 3.37 46.59
N GLY A 246 -6.25 3.66 47.38
CA GLY A 246 -5.15 2.75 47.68
C GLY A 246 -4.24 2.38 46.50
N LYS A 247 -4.42 3.00 45.33
CA LYS A 247 -3.64 2.71 44.11
C LYS A 247 -2.27 3.37 44.15
N THR A 248 -1.32 2.75 43.48
CA THR A 248 -0.04 3.38 43.14
C THR A 248 -0.17 4.29 41.92
N TYR A 249 0.78 5.21 41.74
CA TYR A 249 0.83 6.03 40.52
C TYR A 249 0.89 5.19 39.24
N GLU A 250 1.64 4.09 39.25
CA GLU A 250 1.70 3.15 38.11
C GLU A 250 0.35 2.49 37.84
N GLN A 251 -0.40 2.09 38.87
CA GLN A 251 -1.73 1.52 38.71
C GLN A 251 -2.73 2.54 38.15
N LEU A 252 -2.71 3.78 38.66
CA LEU A 252 -3.55 4.86 38.13
C LEU A 252 -3.25 5.13 36.65
N ALA A 253 -1.96 5.25 36.28
CA ALA A 253 -1.57 5.47 34.89
C ALA A 253 -2.03 4.32 33.97
N ASN A 254 -1.85 3.07 34.41
CA ASN A 254 -2.30 1.90 33.65
C ASN A 254 -3.82 1.87 33.47
N GLU A 255 -4.58 2.28 34.49
CA GLU A 255 -6.03 2.35 34.41
C GLU A 255 -6.50 3.46 33.47
N ILE A 256 -5.87 4.63 33.48
CA ILE A 256 -6.15 5.71 32.52
C ILE A 256 -5.94 5.20 31.09
N ASN A 257 -4.85 4.46 30.85
CA ASN A 257 -4.54 3.86 29.55
C ASN A 257 -5.50 2.75 29.09
N THR A 258 -6.45 2.32 29.92
CA THR A 258 -7.55 1.44 29.44
C THR A 258 -8.48 2.17 28.47
N ASN A 259 -8.48 3.51 28.50
CA ASN A 259 -9.17 4.36 27.55
C ASN A 259 -8.16 4.85 26.49
N SER A 260 -8.42 4.52 25.22
CA SER A 260 -7.56 4.88 24.09
C SER A 260 -7.49 6.37 23.80
N ASN A 261 -8.38 7.18 24.38
CA ASN A 261 -8.40 8.63 24.20
C ASN A 261 -7.25 9.33 24.94
N TYR A 262 -6.67 8.68 25.94
CA TYR A 262 -5.61 9.23 26.78
C TYR A 262 -4.31 8.42 26.66
N ASN A 263 -3.20 9.04 27.03
CA ASN A 263 -1.92 8.38 27.25
C ASN A 263 -1.33 8.87 28.58
N ALA A 264 -1.30 7.99 29.58
CA ALA A 264 -0.74 8.26 30.89
C ALA A 264 0.59 7.51 31.09
N THR A 265 1.65 8.22 31.48
CA THR A 265 2.97 7.62 31.75
C THR A 265 3.55 8.13 33.06
N ILE A 266 4.47 7.35 33.64
CA ILE A 266 5.29 7.80 34.77
C ILE A 266 6.68 8.11 34.23
N GLU A 267 7.06 9.39 34.25
CA GLU A 267 8.34 9.86 33.75
C GLU A 267 9.29 10.14 34.92
N THR A 268 10.51 9.57 34.87
CA THR A 268 11.57 9.91 35.83
C THR A 268 12.25 11.21 35.39
N VAL A 269 12.11 12.26 36.21
CA VAL A 269 12.55 13.63 35.89
C VAL A 269 13.76 14.08 36.72
N GLY A 270 14.29 13.22 37.57
CA GLY A 270 15.48 13.46 38.40
C GLY A 270 15.99 12.16 39.04
N THR A 271 16.96 12.27 39.94
CA THR A 271 17.63 11.09 40.53
C THR A 271 16.69 10.16 41.28
N ASP A 272 15.66 10.72 41.94
CA ASP A 272 14.63 9.98 42.71
C ASP A 272 13.28 10.72 42.64
N THR A 273 13.00 11.40 41.52
CA THR A 273 11.78 12.18 41.34
C THR A 273 11.09 11.81 40.04
N ASN A 274 9.79 11.57 40.13
CA ASN A 274 8.94 11.11 39.04
C ASN A 274 7.72 12.03 38.90
N ARG A 275 7.12 12.06 37.71
CA ARG A 275 5.85 12.75 37.44
C ARG A 275 4.89 11.81 36.71
N LEU A 276 3.61 11.93 36.99
CA LEU A 276 2.54 11.37 36.19
C LEU A 276 2.28 12.35 35.05
N VAL A 277 2.39 11.89 33.83
CA VAL A 277 2.11 12.69 32.63
C VAL A 277 0.86 12.13 31.98
N ILE A 278 -0.13 12.97 31.74
CA ILE A 278 -1.38 12.60 31.06
C ILE A 278 -1.46 13.42 29.78
N LYS A 279 -1.62 12.74 28.65
CA LYS A 279 -1.67 13.35 27.32
C LYS A 279 -2.95 12.96 26.59
N SER A 280 -3.42 13.81 25.70
CA SER A 280 -4.41 13.40 24.71
C SER A 280 -3.76 12.43 23.71
N SER A 281 -4.50 11.43 23.27
CA SER A 281 -4.03 10.46 22.27
C SER A 281 -3.89 11.09 20.88
N ALA A 282 -4.76 12.05 20.56
CA ALA A 282 -4.81 12.80 19.31
C ALA A 282 -4.61 14.32 19.53
N THR A 283 -4.19 15.02 18.48
CA THR A 283 -4.05 16.48 18.45
C THR A 283 -5.41 17.16 18.25
N GLY A 284 -5.50 18.47 18.45
CA GLY A 284 -6.72 19.23 18.18
C GLY A 284 -7.52 19.59 19.42
N LEU A 285 -8.27 20.69 19.33
CA LEU A 285 -9.08 21.26 20.41
C LEU A 285 -10.13 20.29 20.95
N ASP A 286 -10.71 19.46 20.08
CA ASP A 286 -11.67 18.41 20.48
C ASP A 286 -11.09 17.41 21.49
N ASN A 287 -9.76 17.26 21.49
CA ASN A 287 -9.04 16.33 22.35
C ASN A 287 -8.46 17.00 23.60
N ALA A 288 -8.75 18.29 23.83
CA ALA A 288 -8.37 19.00 25.05
C ALA A 288 -8.94 18.29 26.28
N ILE A 289 -8.12 18.09 27.31
CA ILE A 289 -8.43 17.32 28.50
C ILE A 289 -8.84 18.28 29.62
N ASN A 290 -10.03 18.10 30.16
CA ASN A 290 -10.41 18.69 31.43
C ASN A 290 -10.22 17.66 32.54
N ILE A 291 -9.48 18.05 33.57
CA ILE A 291 -9.17 17.20 34.72
C ILE A 291 -9.95 17.71 35.94
N THR A 292 -10.52 16.79 36.71
CA THR A 292 -11.05 17.05 38.05
C THR A 292 -10.42 16.10 39.06
N GLN A 293 -10.02 16.60 40.22
CA GLN A 293 -9.36 15.84 41.28
C GLN A 293 -10.18 15.89 42.57
N ASN A 294 -10.90 14.81 42.90
CA ASN A 294 -11.73 14.76 44.09
C ASN A 294 -11.00 14.04 45.22
N GLY A 295 -10.84 14.71 46.38
CA GLY A 295 -10.29 14.11 47.60
C GLY A 295 -8.75 14.01 47.66
N PHE A 296 -8.06 14.31 46.55
CA PHE A 296 -6.61 14.38 46.47
C PHE A 296 -6.19 15.53 45.56
N ASP A 297 -4.89 15.85 45.55
CA ASP A 297 -4.35 16.87 44.67
C ASP A 297 -2.94 16.53 44.18
N LEU A 298 -2.81 16.37 42.86
CA LEU A 298 -1.56 16.15 42.15
C LEU A 298 -1.01 17.44 41.52
N GLY A 299 -1.63 18.58 41.81
CA GLY A 299 -1.31 19.91 41.30
C GLY A 299 -1.71 20.14 39.84
N LEU A 300 -2.44 19.21 39.22
CA LEU A 300 -2.79 19.26 37.78
C LEU A 300 -3.65 20.48 37.43
N ASN A 301 -4.41 21.00 38.40
CA ASN A 301 -5.29 22.17 38.26
C ASN A 301 -4.84 23.38 39.11
N SER A 302 -3.61 23.38 39.61
CA SER A 302 -3.09 24.47 40.44
C SER A 302 -2.51 25.59 39.57
N TYR A 303 -3.04 26.80 39.74
CA TYR A 303 -2.50 28.01 39.14
C TYR A 303 -1.50 28.67 40.08
N SER A 304 -0.32 29.00 39.57
CA SER A 304 0.75 29.63 40.34
C SER A 304 1.19 30.95 39.70
N SER A 305 1.53 31.94 40.52
CA SER A 305 2.03 33.22 40.02
C SER A 305 3.43 33.09 39.43
N THR A 306 3.64 33.65 38.25
CA THR A 306 4.99 33.81 37.68
C THR A 306 5.79 34.90 38.41
N SER A 307 5.11 35.90 38.98
CA SER A 307 5.69 36.91 39.87
C SER A 307 5.99 36.34 41.27
N THR A 308 7.03 36.85 41.93
CA THR A 308 7.33 36.52 43.34
C THR A 308 6.80 37.64 44.22
N VAL A 309 6.10 37.26 45.28
CA VAL A 309 5.47 38.17 46.24
C VAL A 309 5.99 37.93 47.64
N THR A 310 6.00 38.98 48.46
CA THR A 310 6.14 38.85 49.91
C THR A 310 4.76 39.09 50.54
N GLY A 311 4.29 38.17 51.38
CA GLY A 311 2.96 38.26 51.99
C GLY A 311 2.64 39.59 52.69
N THR A 312 3.67 40.23 53.26
CA THR A 312 3.56 41.51 53.97
C THR A 312 3.55 42.75 53.07
N ASP A 313 3.85 42.62 51.77
CA ASP A 313 3.91 43.77 50.86
C ASP A 313 2.51 44.34 50.64
N SER A 314 2.39 45.67 50.70
CA SER A 314 1.13 46.38 50.54
C SER A 314 0.71 46.46 49.07
N LEU A 315 -0.56 46.21 48.81
CA LEU A 315 -1.20 46.32 47.51
C LEU A 315 -1.86 47.69 47.35
N SER A 316 -1.90 48.20 46.12
CA SER A 316 -2.70 49.39 45.80
C SER A 316 -4.18 49.04 45.85
N ASP A 317 -5.01 49.99 46.28
CA ASP A 317 -6.48 49.83 46.31
C ASP A 317 -7.07 49.74 44.90
N GLY A 318 -8.13 48.93 44.77
CA GLY A 318 -8.91 48.84 43.53
C GLY A 318 -8.33 47.96 42.43
N LEU A 319 -7.25 47.22 42.70
CA LEU A 319 -6.76 46.15 41.82
C LEU A 319 -7.66 44.93 41.99
N SER A 320 -7.87 44.15 40.93
CA SER A 320 -8.72 42.98 40.98
C SER A 320 -8.14 41.73 40.29
N ILE A 321 -8.54 40.57 40.79
CA ILE A 321 -8.41 39.28 40.09
C ILE A 321 -9.80 38.71 39.93
N THR A 322 -10.13 38.23 38.72
CA THR A 322 -11.40 37.54 38.44
C THR A 322 -11.15 36.08 38.15
N ILE A 323 -11.70 35.22 39.01
CA ILE A 323 -11.49 33.77 39.05
C ILE A 323 -12.83 33.09 38.82
N ASP A 324 -12.98 32.33 37.73
CA ASP A 324 -14.24 31.69 37.32
C ASP A 324 -15.45 32.65 37.33
N GLY A 325 -15.21 33.90 36.93
CA GLY A 325 -16.21 34.97 36.90
C GLY A 325 -16.45 35.68 38.24
N GLU A 326 -15.84 35.23 39.34
CA GLU A 326 -15.90 35.90 40.64
C GLU A 326 -14.73 36.88 40.82
N THR A 327 -15.04 38.16 41.07
CA THR A 327 -14.05 39.23 41.19
C THR A 327 -13.68 39.51 42.65
N PHE A 328 -12.39 39.42 42.95
CA PHE A 328 -11.79 39.81 44.22
C PHE A 328 -11.05 41.13 44.04
N THR A 329 -11.29 42.11 44.91
CA THR A 329 -10.71 43.47 44.81
C THR A 329 -9.91 43.82 46.06
N THR A 330 -8.77 44.49 45.86
CA THR A 330 -7.91 44.97 46.95
C THR A 330 -8.50 46.20 47.63
N SER A 331 -8.38 46.26 48.96
CA SER A 331 -8.87 47.37 49.79
C SER A 331 -7.90 47.65 50.95
N SER A 332 -6.76 48.27 50.64
CA SER A 332 -5.62 48.52 51.52
C SER A 332 -5.03 47.24 52.13
N ASP A 333 -5.03 46.18 51.32
CA ASP A 333 -4.57 44.85 51.70
C ASP A 333 -3.05 44.70 51.57
N THR A 334 -2.47 43.79 52.33
CA THR A 334 -1.23 43.10 51.94
C THR A 334 -1.55 41.87 51.09
N TYR A 335 -0.56 41.29 50.42
CA TYR A 335 -0.74 40.01 49.72
C TYR A 335 -1.34 38.92 50.63
N ASP A 336 -0.84 38.74 51.86
CA ASP A 336 -1.40 37.77 52.81
C ASP A 336 -2.89 38.01 53.05
N SER A 337 -3.29 39.26 53.32
CA SER A 337 -4.70 39.58 53.60
C SER A 337 -5.59 39.47 52.36
N PHE A 338 -5.06 39.75 51.17
CA PHE A 338 -5.81 39.62 49.91
C PHE A 338 -5.99 38.14 49.54
N ILE A 339 -4.93 37.34 49.60
CA ILE A 339 -5.00 35.90 49.34
C ILE A 339 -5.90 35.20 50.37
N ALA A 340 -5.88 35.61 51.64
CA ALA A 340 -6.82 35.12 52.64
C ALA A 340 -8.30 35.44 52.32
N LYS A 341 -8.61 36.52 51.58
CA LYS A 341 -9.98 36.78 51.12
C LYS A 341 -10.43 35.78 50.06
N ILE A 342 -9.51 35.38 49.18
CA ILE A 342 -9.77 34.36 48.17
C ILE A 342 -9.95 33.00 48.85
N ASP A 343 -9.06 32.64 49.77
CA ASP A 343 -9.11 31.37 50.52
C ASP A 343 -10.34 31.27 51.46
N ALA A 344 -10.88 32.41 51.90
CA ALA A 344 -12.12 32.43 52.68
C ALA A 344 -13.37 32.09 51.86
N ASN A 345 -13.29 32.11 50.52
CA ASN A 345 -14.37 31.68 49.66
C ASN A 345 -14.37 30.14 49.56
N ALA A 346 -15.51 29.51 49.84
CA ALA A 346 -15.63 28.05 49.87
C ALA A 346 -15.31 27.35 48.53
N ASN A 347 -15.31 28.08 47.41
CA ASN A 347 -15.03 27.54 46.08
C ASN A 347 -13.53 27.44 45.80
N PHE A 348 -12.67 28.12 46.55
CA PHE A 348 -11.25 28.24 46.24
C PHE A 348 -10.39 27.89 47.45
N SER A 349 -9.19 27.40 47.19
CA SER A 349 -8.09 27.45 48.14
C SER A 349 -6.99 28.32 47.57
N ALA A 350 -6.47 29.24 48.38
CA ALA A 350 -5.46 30.18 47.96
C ALA A 350 -4.39 30.35 49.04
N SER A 351 -3.13 30.31 48.64
CA SER A 351 -2.00 30.40 49.57
C SER A 351 -0.77 31.03 48.95
N ILE A 352 0.19 31.43 49.77
CA ILE A 352 1.51 31.85 49.32
C ILE A 352 2.52 30.79 49.77
N VAL A 353 3.13 30.10 48.81
CA VAL A 353 4.14 29.07 49.05
C VAL A 353 5.40 29.45 48.28
N ASP A 354 6.54 29.49 48.97
CA ASP A 354 7.84 29.88 48.39
C ASP A 354 7.81 31.22 47.62
N GLY A 355 7.01 32.16 48.13
CA GLY A 355 6.81 33.48 47.53
C GLY A 355 5.98 33.48 46.25
N LYS A 356 5.30 32.38 45.92
CA LYS A 356 4.34 32.29 44.81
C LYS A 356 2.91 32.20 45.35
N VAL A 357 2.01 32.94 44.72
CA VAL A 357 0.57 32.80 44.96
C VAL A 357 0.11 31.53 44.25
N ASN A 358 -0.53 30.62 44.97
CA ASN A 358 -1.15 29.42 44.41
C ASN A 358 -2.65 29.49 44.64
N ILE A 359 -3.42 29.19 43.60
CA ILE A 359 -4.88 29.17 43.62
C ILE A 359 -5.36 27.92 42.92
N GLN A 360 -6.34 27.26 43.52
CA GLN A 360 -7.06 26.14 42.92
C GLN A 360 -8.51 26.13 43.36
N ARG A 361 -9.37 25.44 42.63
CA ARG A 361 -10.74 25.19 43.08
C ARG A 361 -10.76 24.16 44.19
N ALA A 362 -11.61 24.39 45.18
CA ALA A 362 -11.81 23.49 46.31
C ALA A 362 -12.50 22.17 45.90
N ASP A 363 -13.27 22.18 44.82
CA ASP A 363 -13.88 20.99 44.20
C ASP A 363 -12.94 20.24 43.25
N GLY A 364 -11.69 20.71 43.11
CA GLY A 364 -10.67 20.08 42.29
C GLY A 364 -10.86 20.17 40.78
N THR A 365 -11.88 20.86 40.29
CA THR A 365 -12.08 21.13 38.85
C THR A 365 -11.06 22.17 38.35
N ASN A 366 -10.96 22.35 37.02
CA ASN A 366 -10.05 23.33 36.44
C ASN A 366 -10.49 24.78 36.76
N LEU A 367 -9.52 25.68 36.85
CA LEU A 367 -9.71 27.10 37.17
C LEU A 367 -9.56 27.95 35.90
N SER A 368 -10.28 29.05 35.81
CA SER A 368 -10.07 30.10 34.81
C SER A 368 -9.80 31.45 35.49
N ILE A 369 -8.79 32.16 34.98
CA ILE A 369 -8.48 33.52 35.42
C ILE A 369 -8.71 34.45 34.23
N SER A 370 -9.71 35.32 34.35
CA SER A 370 -10.14 36.23 33.27
C SER A 370 -9.66 37.67 33.46
N ASN A 371 -9.21 38.01 34.67
CA ASN A 371 -8.59 39.29 34.98
C ASN A 371 -7.49 39.12 36.03
N ASP A 372 -6.37 39.84 35.85
CA ASP A 372 -5.27 39.93 36.81
C ASP A 372 -4.64 41.32 36.77
N ASP A 373 -5.28 42.31 37.42
CA ASP A 373 -4.75 43.67 37.53
C ASP A 373 -3.52 43.73 38.46
N LEU A 374 -3.32 42.70 39.28
CA LEU A 374 -2.17 42.57 40.16
C LEU A 374 -0.91 42.18 39.37
N ASN A 375 -1.04 41.79 38.10
CA ASN A 375 0.05 41.39 37.21
C ASN A 375 0.91 40.28 37.86
N LEU A 376 0.23 39.33 38.50
CA LEU A 376 0.85 38.14 39.09
C LEU A 376 1.29 37.14 38.02
N GLY A 377 0.67 37.21 36.83
CA GLY A 377 0.91 36.30 35.72
C GLY A 377 0.60 34.87 36.16
N MET A 378 -0.63 34.65 36.59
CA MET A 378 -1.11 33.38 37.09
C MET A 378 -1.23 32.35 35.96
N GLU A 379 -0.50 31.25 36.06
CA GLU A 379 -0.47 30.20 35.02
C GLU A 379 -0.56 28.81 35.65
N ASN A 380 -1.16 27.87 34.93
CA ASN A 380 -1.07 26.45 35.27
C ASN A 380 0.22 25.86 34.67
N SER A 381 1.31 25.90 35.43
CA SER A 381 2.60 25.33 35.01
C SER A 381 2.60 23.80 34.83
N ASN A 382 1.55 23.13 35.29
CA ASN A 382 1.35 21.69 35.14
C ASN A 382 0.54 21.35 33.88
N HIS A 383 -0.07 22.34 33.20
CA HIS A 383 -0.62 22.23 31.84
C HIS A 383 0.44 22.66 30.83
N THR A 384 1.35 21.74 30.50
CA THR A 384 2.61 22.07 29.80
C THR A 384 2.48 22.26 28.30
N LEU A 385 1.46 21.65 27.68
CA LEU A 385 1.13 21.83 26.27
C LEU A 385 -0.39 21.89 26.14
N LYS A 386 -0.89 22.92 25.48
CA LYS A 386 -2.33 23.09 25.24
C LYS A 386 -2.69 22.44 23.90
N ALA A 387 -3.81 21.73 23.86
CA ALA A 387 -4.38 21.28 22.60
C ALA A 387 -4.63 22.47 21.66
N GLN A 388 -4.30 22.28 20.38
CA GLN A 388 -4.49 23.27 19.32
C GLN A 388 -4.89 22.55 18.04
N ASN A 389 -5.67 23.20 17.19
CA ASN A 389 -5.92 22.74 15.82
C ASN A 389 -4.81 23.24 14.89
N LEU A 390 -4.64 22.53 13.77
CA LEU A 390 -3.87 23.00 12.63
C LEU A 390 -4.66 24.16 12.00
N GLU A 391 -4.01 25.30 11.88
CA GLU A 391 -4.49 26.42 11.07
C GLU A 391 -3.59 26.54 9.84
N ALA A 392 -4.16 26.32 8.67
CA ALA A 392 -3.41 26.36 7.41
C ALA A 392 -4.22 27.06 6.32
N ASN A 393 -3.52 27.66 5.35
CA ASN A 393 -4.11 28.16 4.13
C ASN A 393 -3.57 27.36 2.94
N VAL A 394 -4.43 26.66 2.21
CA VAL A 394 -4.07 25.93 0.99
C VAL A 394 -4.77 26.58 -0.19
N ASP A 395 -4.01 27.12 -1.13
CA ASP A 395 -4.51 27.82 -2.33
C ASP A 395 -5.58 28.90 -2.03
N GLY A 396 -5.45 29.59 -0.90
CA GLY A 396 -6.39 30.63 -0.46
C GLY A 396 -7.53 30.13 0.44
N ILE A 397 -7.69 28.82 0.60
CA ILE A 397 -8.72 28.20 1.46
C ILE A 397 -8.16 28.03 2.88
N GLU A 398 -8.88 28.55 3.87
CA GLU A 398 -8.54 28.39 5.29
C GLU A 398 -9.02 27.03 5.82
N TYR A 399 -8.13 26.34 6.53
CA TYR A 399 -8.37 25.09 7.22
C TYR A 399 -8.12 25.28 8.72
N ASP A 400 -9.08 24.80 9.52
CA ASP A 400 -9.00 24.68 10.97
C ASP A 400 -9.40 23.23 11.32
N VAL A 401 -8.40 22.37 11.56
CA VAL A 401 -8.62 20.94 11.74
C VAL A 401 -7.79 20.35 12.87
N ALA A 402 -8.29 19.28 13.48
CA ALA A 402 -7.62 18.63 14.62
C ALA A 402 -6.28 17.94 14.28
N SER A 403 -5.92 17.75 13.02
CA SER A 403 -4.75 16.96 12.58
C SER A 403 -3.75 17.79 11.78
N ASN A 404 -2.46 17.50 11.91
CA ASN A 404 -1.39 18.07 11.06
C ASN A 404 -1.37 17.50 9.63
N VAL A 405 -2.34 16.63 9.29
CA VAL A 405 -2.45 16.01 7.97
C VAL A 405 -3.74 16.50 7.32
N LEU A 406 -3.60 17.09 6.14
CA LEU A 406 -4.68 17.48 5.24
C LEU A 406 -4.69 16.57 4.01
N VAL A 407 -5.87 16.30 3.48
CA VAL A 407 -6.04 15.69 2.16
C VAL A 407 -6.89 16.64 1.35
N VAL A 408 -6.35 17.08 0.21
CA VAL A 408 -7.02 18.00 -0.72
C VAL A 408 -7.39 17.28 -2.02
N ASP A 409 -8.00 18.01 -2.95
CA ASP A 409 -8.46 17.47 -4.23
C ASP A 409 -7.34 16.72 -4.99
N GLY A 410 -7.73 15.68 -5.74
CA GLY A 410 -6.80 14.79 -6.44
C GLY A 410 -6.06 13.80 -5.52
N GLY A 411 -6.37 13.77 -4.22
CA GLY A 411 -5.75 12.84 -3.27
C GLY A 411 -4.38 13.29 -2.77
N LEU A 412 -4.02 14.56 -2.97
CA LEU A 412 -2.78 15.14 -2.46
C LEU A 412 -2.87 15.24 -0.94
N LYS A 413 -1.97 14.53 -0.26
CA LYS A 413 -1.81 14.55 1.18
C LYS A 413 -0.73 15.55 1.57
N ILE A 414 -1.08 16.49 2.44
CA ILE A 414 -0.22 17.56 2.91
C ILE A 414 0.00 17.35 4.40
N THR A 415 1.25 17.12 4.82
CA THR A 415 1.62 16.98 6.23
C THR A 415 2.34 18.24 6.68
N ALA A 416 1.74 18.99 7.59
CA ALA A 416 2.35 20.18 8.19
C ALA A 416 3.50 19.77 9.13
N VAL A 417 4.62 20.47 9.03
CA VAL A 417 5.86 20.19 9.76
C VAL A 417 6.27 21.35 10.66
N GLU A 418 6.19 22.57 10.14
CA GLU A 418 6.54 23.79 10.87
C GLU A 418 5.62 24.94 10.49
N VAL A 419 5.53 25.93 11.38
CA VAL A 419 4.76 27.16 11.15
C VAL A 419 5.56 28.09 10.22
N ASP A 420 4.89 28.62 9.22
CA ASP A 420 5.43 29.60 8.30
C ASP A 420 5.55 30.99 8.94
N THR A 421 6.56 31.74 8.50
CA THR A 421 6.63 33.19 8.73
C THR A 421 5.78 33.94 7.71
N GLU A 422 5.58 35.24 7.91
CA GLU A 422 4.76 36.06 6.99
C GLU A 422 5.16 35.95 5.50
N SER A 423 6.44 35.71 5.22
CA SER A 423 7.01 35.63 3.87
C SER A 423 7.37 34.21 3.41
N THR A 424 7.04 33.17 4.16
CA THR A 424 7.33 31.78 3.76
C THR A 424 6.04 31.00 3.51
N SER A 425 6.16 30.03 2.61
CA SER A 425 5.13 29.05 2.30
C SER A 425 5.80 27.86 1.62
N SER A 426 5.22 26.68 1.74
CA SER A 426 5.57 25.52 0.92
C SER A 426 4.73 25.50 -0.36
N THR A 427 5.31 25.05 -1.47
CA THR A 427 4.58 24.82 -2.71
C THR A 427 4.95 23.49 -3.33
N ILE A 428 4.00 22.88 -4.04
CA ILE A 428 4.23 21.74 -4.91
C ILE A 428 3.74 22.12 -6.31
N SER A 429 4.58 21.91 -7.32
CA SER A 429 4.24 22.09 -8.72
C SER A 429 4.22 20.74 -9.41
N ILE A 430 3.07 20.35 -9.95
CA ILE A 430 2.84 19.08 -10.64
C ILE A 430 2.69 19.36 -12.14
N GLN A 431 3.42 18.62 -12.96
CA GLN A 431 3.41 18.73 -14.42
C GLN A 431 3.57 17.34 -15.06
N ASN A 432 3.19 17.19 -16.33
CA ASN A 432 3.53 15.97 -17.07
C ASN A 432 5.05 15.82 -17.17
N ASP A 433 5.52 14.60 -16.93
CA ASP A 433 6.91 14.23 -17.13
C ASP A 433 7.12 13.79 -18.58
N THR A 434 7.66 14.70 -19.38
CA THR A 434 7.97 14.45 -20.79
C THR A 434 9.39 13.93 -21.01
N SER A 435 10.20 13.84 -19.95
CA SER A 435 11.64 13.58 -20.06
C SER A 435 11.98 12.17 -20.56
N THR A 436 11.07 11.21 -20.40
CA THR A 436 11.29 9.81 -20.78
C THR A 436 10.72 9.43 -22.14
N ILE A 437 9.83 10.25 -22.72
CA ILE A 437 9.08 9.93 -23.94
C ILE A 437 10.03 9.70 -25.12
N SER A 438 11.01 10.58 -25.34
CA SER A 438 11.98 10.41 -26.43
C SER A 438 12.82 9.14 -26.29
N THR A 439 13.15 8.73 -25.06
CA THR A 439 13.90 7.48 -24.82
C THR A 439 13.04 6.26 -25.10
N MET A 440 11.75 6.29 -24.74
CA MET A 440 10.82 5.21 -25.05
C MET A 440 10.62 5.03 -26.56
N VAL A 441 10.53 6.13 -27.32
CA VAL A 441 10.43 6.05 -28.79
C VAL A 441 11.74 5.55 -29.43
N ASP A 442 12.90 5.94 -28.90
CA ASP A 442 14.20 5.44 -29.37
C ASP A 442 14.37 3.94 -29.12
N ASP A 443 13.92 3.45 -27.96
CA ASP A 443 13.89 2.02 -27.65
C ASP A 443 12.97 1.26 -28.61
N PHE A 444 11.76 1.77 -28.86
CA PHE A 444 10.84 1.23 -29.86
C PHE A 444 11.48 1.14 -31.26
N VAL A 445 12.13 2.21 -31.72
CA VAL A 445 12.83 2.23 -33.02
C VAL A 445 13.95 1.18 -33.05
N THR A 446 14.70 1.05 -31.96
CA THR A 446 15.76 0.03 -31.83
C THR A 446 15.19 -1.38 -31.91
N LYS A 447 14.14 -1.69 -31.15
CA LYS A 447 13.50 -3.02 -31.15
C LYS A 447 12.84 -3.36 -32.47
N TYR A 448 12.23 -2.38 -33.13
CA TYR A 448 11.70 -2.56 -34.48
C TYR A 448 12.81 -2.93 -35.46
N ASN A 449 13.95 -2.24 -35.41
CA ASN A 449 15.08 -2.50 -36.29
C ASN A 449 15.74 -3.86 -36.01
N GLU A 450 15.90 -4.26 -34.74
CA GLU A 450 16.39 -5.59 -34.36
C GLU A 450 15.48 -6.71 -34.89
N PHE A 451 14.16 -6.55 -34.77
CA PHE A 451 13.18 -7.45 -35.37
C PHE A 451 13.31 -7.50 -36.89
N MET A 452 13.46 -6.33 -37.53
CA MET A 452 13.60 -6.21 -38.98
C MET A 452 14.88 -6.82 -39.53
N ASP A 453 16.00 -6.68 -38.81
CA ASP A 453 17.27 -7.33 -39.15
C ASP A 453 17.11 -8.85 -39.22
N LEU A 454 16.48 -9.43 -38.20
CA LEU A 454 16.34 -10.87 -38.09
C LEU A 454 15.37 -11.42 -39.13
N VAL A 455 14.21 -10.77 -39.32
CA VAL A 455 13.24 -11.19 -40.34
C VAL A 455 13.81 -11.03 -41.75
N ASN A 456 14.50 -9.92 -42.06
CA ASN A 456 15.07 -9.71 -43.39
C ASN A 456 16.20 -10.71 -43.70
N ALA A 457 17.02 -11.07 -42.69
CA ALA A 457 18.05 -12.09 -42.85
C ALA A 457 17.43 -13.42 -43.34
N GLU A 458 16.30 -13.84 -42.77
CA GLU A 458 15.62 -15.07 -43.17
C GLU A 458 14.84 -14.93 -44.50
N LEU A 459 14.16 -13.81 -44.72
CA LEU A 459 13.38 -13.60 -45.93
C LEU A 459 14.22 -13.59 -47.20
N TYR A 460 15.43 -13.01 -47.14
CA TYR A 460 16.27 -12.78 -48.33
C TYR A 460 17.51 -13.68 -48.42
N SER A 461 17.82 -14.48 -47.40
CA SER A 461 18.89 -15.48 -47.48
C SER A 461 18.49 -16.67 -48.35
N ALA A 462 19.43 -17.12 -49.19
CA ALA A 462 19.32 -18.36 -49.95
C ALA A 462 19.50 -19.61 -49.06
N ASP A 463 20.15 -19.45 -47.91
CA ASP A 463 20.47 -20.51 -46.94
C ASP A 463 19.58 -20.42 -45.69
N SER A 464 18.41 -19.76 -45.78
CA SER A 464 17.47 -19.62 -44.66
C SER A 464 16.87 -20.97 -44.26
N SER A 465 16.74 -21.20 -42.96
CA SER A 465 16.04 -22.37 -42.41
C SER A 465 14.52 -22.17 -42.27
N ILE A 466 14.02 -20.95 -42.48
CA ILE A 466 12.58 -20.64 -42.41
C ILE A 466 11.87 -21.09 -43.69
N ASP A 467 10.94 -22.03 -43.56
CA ASP A 467 10.11 -22.53 -44.66
C ASP A 467 8.95 -21.56 -44.97
N ASP A 468 8.15 -21.17 -43.96
CA ASP A 468 7.00 -20.27 -44.15
C ASP A 468 7.38 -18.78 -44.07
N LYS A 469 8.11 -18.36 -45.10
CA LYS A 469 8.42 -16.95 -45.37
C LYS A 469 7.19 -16.10 -45.71
N SER A 470 6.02 -16.70 -45.91
CA SER A 470 4.79 -15.95 -46.24
C SER A 470 4.15 -15.36 -44.99
N THR A 471 4.16 -16.11 -43.88
CA THR A 471 3.71 -15.64 -42.57
C THR A 471 4.57 -14.46 -42.11
N LEU A 472 5.90 -14.57 -42.17
CA LEU A 472 6.81 -13.46 -41.80
C LEU A 472 6.58 -12.20 -42.64
N ARG A 473 6.35 -12.35 -43.96
CA ARG A 473 6.03 -11.20 -44.83
C ARG A 473 4.71 -10.54 -44.46
N THR A 474 3.70 -11.33 -44.10
CA THR A 474 2.41 -10.83 -43.62
C THR A 474 2.60 -10.03 -42.34
N VAL A 475 3.38 -10.57 -41.39
CA VAL A 475 3.68 -9.89 -40.12
C VAL A 475 4.35 -8.54 -40.35
N VAL A 476 5.41 -8.50 -41.17
CA VAL A 476 6.11 -7.25 -41.49
C VAL A 476 5.21 -6.25 -42.22
N SER A 477 4.34 -6.72 -43.11
CA SER A 477 3.45 -5.84 -43.88
C SER A 477 2.44 -5.16 -42.96
N GLU A 478 1.79 -5.90 -42.06
CA GLU A 478 0.81 -5.34 -41.12
C GLU A 478 1.47 -4.36 -40.12
N ILE A 479 2.67 -4.68 -39.62
CA ILE A 479 3.44 -3.73 -38.77
C ILE A 479 3.70 -2.43 -39.54
N LYS A 480 4.14 -2.53 -40.79
CA LYS A 480 4.38 -1.37 -41.65
C LYS A 480 3.09 -0.59 -41.93
N ASP A 481 1.99 -1.28 -42.18
CA ASP A 481 0.70 -0.65 -42.42
C ASP A 481 0.25 0.13 -41.18
N LYS A 482 0.44 -0.38 -39.96
CA LYS A 482 0.20 0.40 -38.73
C LYS A 482 1.16 1.58 -38.60
N LEU A 483 2.45 1.42 -38.87
CA LEU A 483 3.42 2.52 -38.78
C LEU A 483 3.13 3.65 -39.77
N PHE A 484 2.64 3.33 -40.96
CA PHE A 484 2.43 4.29 -42.04
C PHE A 484 1.03 4.87 -42.12
N ASN A 485 0.10 4.34 -41.34
CA ASN A 485 -1.25 4.86 -41.31
C ASN A 485 -1.27 6.30 -40.75
N ASN A 486 -2.35 7.01 -41.01
CA ASN A 486 -2.60 8.28 -40.36
C ASN A 486 -3.48 8.07 -39.12
N TYR A 487 -3.24 8.90 -38.11
CA TYR A 487 -3.83 8.84 -36.78
C TYR A 487 -4.31 10.23 -36.36
N GLY A 488 -4.81 10.31 -35.13
CA GLY A 488 -5.46 11.50 -34.59
C GLY A 488 -6.90 11.63 -35.04
N SER A 489 -7.64 12.53 -34.38
CA SER A 489 -9.10 12.64 -34.56
C SER A 489 -9.54 12.99 -35.98
N ASN A 490 -8.64 13.55 -36.81
CA ASN A 490 -8.90 13.89 -38.21
C ASN A 490 -8.11 13.02 -39.20
N GLU A 491 -7.44 11.96 -38.75
CA GLU A 491 -6.58 11.08 -39.57
C GLU A 491 -5.52 11.85 -40.37
N ASP A 492 -4.91 12.87 -39.75
CA ASP A 492 -3.92 13.76 -40.35
C ASP A 492 -2.52 13.67 -39.70
N LEU A 493 -2.40 12.92 -38.59
CA LEU A 493 -1.14 12.74 -37.88
C LEU A 493 -0.41 11.51 -38.39
N ASN A 494 0.89 11.64 -38.67
CA ASN A 494 1.73 10.55 -39.11
C ASN A 494 3.09 10.65 -38.43
N ILE A 495 3.71 9.52 -38.08
CA ILE A 495 5.04 9.47 -37.43
C ILE A 495 6.11 10.29 -38.18
N PHE A 496 5.99 10.42 -39.50
CA PHE A 496 6.91 11.21 -40.32
C PHE A 496 6.88 12.71 -40.03
N ASN A 497 5.76 13.22 -39.52
CA ASN A 497 5.62 14.62 -39.13
C ASN A 497 6.36 14.93 -37.82
N PHE A 498 6.74 13.89 -37.05
CA PHE A 498 7.32 14.00 -35.71
C PHE A 498 8.75 13.47 -35.64
N GLY A 499 9.48 13.47 -36.76
CA GLY A 499 10.91 13.15 -36.77
C GLY A 499 11.24 11.66 -36.79
N LEU A 500 10.27 10.75 -36.94
CA LEU A 500 10.55 9.38 -37.34
C LEU A 500 10.73 9.34 -38.86
N GLU A 501 11.77 8.67 -39.34
CA GLU A 501 12.02 8.45 -40.76
C GLU A 501 12.12 6.95 -41.04
N ILE A 502 11.79 6.54 -42.26
CA ILE A 502 12.02 5.17 -42.73
C ILE A 502 12.87 5.17 -43.99
N ASP A 503 13.83 4.25 -44.05
CA ASP A 503 14.64 4.06 -45.24
C ASP A 503 13.98 3.13 -46.28
N LYS A 504 14.62 2.98 -47.45
CA LYS A 504 14.11 2.14 -48.55
C LYS A 504 14.08 0.65 -48.22
N THR A 505 14.82 0.24 -47.19
CA THR A 505 14.91 -1.13 -46.70
C THR A 505 13.90 -1.41 -45.58
N GLY A 506 13.26 -0.37 -45.07
CA GLY A 506 12.22 -0.46 -44.05
C GLY A 506 12.74 -0.31 -42.63
N TYR A 507 13.95 0.21 -42.41
CA TYR A 507 14.47 0.52 -41.09
C TYR A 507 14.05 1.91 -40.64
N LEU A 508 13.71 2.05 -39.36
CA LEU A 508 13.31 3.30 -38.73
C LEU A 508 14.53 4.05 -38.17
N SER A 509 14.46 5.37 -38.17
CA SER A 509 15.39 6.24 -37.44
C SER A 509 14.64 7.38 -36.78
N LEU A 510 15.11 7.82 -35.61
CA LEU A 510 14.55 8.95 -34.87
C LEU A 510 15.46 10.18 -34.95
N ASP A 511 14.91 11.29 -35.44
CA ASP A 511 15.47 12.63 -35.25
C ASP A 511 14.99 13.17 -33.89
N SER A 512 15.74 12.84 -32.83
CA SER A 512 15.35 13.21 -31.45
C SER A 512 15.21 14.72 -31.25
N ALA A 513 15.91 15.55 -32.05
CA ALA A 513 15.78 16.99 -31.96
C ALA A 513 14.39 17.46 -32.43
N LYS A 514 13.95 17.01 -33.61
CA LYS A 514 12.60 17.31 -34.11
C LYS A 514 11.50 16.70 -33.24
N PHE A 515 11.72 15.49 -32.73
CA PHE A 515 10.73 14.83 -31.87
C PHE A 515 10.55 15.57 -30.55
N ASN A 516 11.65 15.98 -29.90
CA ASN A 516 11.57 16.79 -28.68
C ASN A 516 10.96 18.18 -28.93
N GLU A 517 11.27 18.82 -30.08
CA GLU A 517 10.62 20.07 -30.48
C GLU A 517 9.10 19.90 -30.58
N ALA A 518 8.62 18.82 -31.18
CA ALA A 518 7.18 18.55 -31.27
C ALA A 518 6.52 18.27 -29.90
N ILE A 519 7.22 17.58 -28.99
CA ILE A 519 6.77 17.37 -27.60
C ILE A 519 6.64 18.70 -26.86
N GLU A 520 7.61 19.61 -27.04
CA GLU A 520 7.62 20.92 -26.40
C GLU A 520 6.54 21.87 -26.97
N GLU A 521 6.26 21.78 -28.28
CA GLU A 521 5.23 22.60 -28.93
C GLU A 521 3.81 22.16 -28.56
N ASP A 522 3.51 20.86 -28.66
CA ASP A 522 2.17 20.33 -28.39
C ASP A 522 2.20 18.82 -28.03
N LEU A 523 2.32 18.54 -26.73
CA LEU A 523 2.29 17.19 -26.19
C LEU A 523 1.00 16.42 -26.55
N ASP A 524 -0.13 17.12 -26.64
CA ASP A 524 -1.43 16.48 -26.89
C ASP A 524 -1.52 15.96 -28.33
N ILE A 525 -0.93 16.65 -29.29
CA ILE A 525 -0.80 16.16 -30.67
C ILE A 525 0.07 14.89 -30.71
N VAL A 526 1.21 14.88 -30.04
CA VAL A 526 2.09 13.70 -29.99
C VAL A 526 1.39 12.53 -29.29
N LYS A 527 0.69 12.79 -28.19
CA LYS A 527 -0.13 11.80 -27.49
C LYS A 527 -1.26 11.27 -28.39
N SER A 528 -1.91 12.13 -29.17
CA SER A 528 -2.98 11.72 -30.09
C SER A 528 -2.48 10.83 -31.23
N LEU A 529 -1.23 10.99 -31.66
CA LEU A 529 -0.60 10.10 -32.64
C LEU A 529 -0.33 8.71 -32.05
N PHE A 530 0.32 8.64 -30.90
CA PHE A 530 0.79 7.38 -30.31
C PHE A 530 -0.32 6.64 -29.55
N VAL A 531 -1.02 7.32 -28.65
CA VAL A 531 -2.03 6.73 -27.77
C VAL A 531 -3.43 6.86 -28.36
N GLY A 532 -3.76 8.05 -28.88
CA GLY A 532 -5.09 8.37 -29.38
C GLY A 532 -6.14 8.46 -28.26
N SER A 533 -7.37 8.08 -28.59
CA SER A 533 -8.54 8.13 -27.70
C SER A 533 -9.39 6.87 -27.85
N ALA A 534 -10.36 6.66 -26.95
CA ALA A 534 -11.26 5.50 -27.03
C ALA A 534 -12.12 5.46 -28.31
N GLU A 535 -12.32 6.61 -28.97
CA GLU A 535 -13.08 6.71 -30.23
C GLU A 535 -12.17 6.57 -31.47
N SER A 536 -10.87 6.77 -31.30
CA SER A 536 -9.86 6.76 -32.36
C SER A 536 -8.51 6.41 -31.76
N GLU A 537 -8.21 5.11 -31.69
CA GLU A 537 -6.98 4.56 -31.12
C GLU A 537 -5.74 5.03 -31.89
N GLY A 538 -4.67 5.32 -31.17
CA GLY A 538 -3.41 5.74 -31.74
C GLY A 538 -2.55 4.58 -32.24
N MET A 539 -1.45 4.93 -32.89
CA MET A 539 -0.52 3.99 -33.50
C MET A 539 0.01 2.95 -32.51
N GLY A 540 0.41 3.39 -31.31
CA GLY A 540 0.96 2.53 -30.28
C GLY A 540 -0.06 1.51 -29.76
N THR A 541 -1.32 1.93 -29.59
CA THR A 541 -2.41 1.03 -29.19
C THR A 541 -2.67 -0.02 -30.27
N GLN A 542 -2.90 0.41 -31.52
CA GLN A 542 -3.18 -0.52 -32.62
C GLN A 542 -2.00 -1.46 -32.94
N LEU A 543 -0.76 -0.96 -32.84
CA LEU A 543 0.43 -1.77 -33.07
C LEU A 543 0.62 -2.78 -31.93
N LYS A 544 0.41 -2.37 -30.67
CA LYS A 544 0.42 -3.27 -29.52
C LYS A 544 -0.61 -4.39 -29.70
N GLU A 545 -1.85 -4.06 -30.03
CA GLU A 545 -2.92 -5.06 -30.22
C GLU A 545 -2.58 -6.05 -31.33
N TYR A 546 -2.03 -5.56 -32.44
CA TYR A 546 -1.60 -6.43 -33.53
C TYR A 546 -0.47 -7.38 -33.09
N LEU A 547 0.58 -6.87 -32.46
CA LEU A 547 1.71 -7.68 -32.01
C LEU A 547 1.29 -8.72 -30.96
N ASP A 548 0.43 -8.32 -30.01
CA ASP A 548 -0.18 -9.18 -28.97
C ASP A 548 -1.14 -10.21 -29.56
N SER A 549 -1.66 -9.99 -30.77
CA SER A 549 -2.51 -10.97 -31.46
C SER A 549 -1.71 -12.09 -32.13
N LEU A 550 -0.40 -11.89 -32.36
CA LEU A 550 0.42 -12.84 -33.11
C LEU A 550 0.61 -14.17 -32.40
N ASP A 551 0.72 -14.15 -31.07
CA ASP A 551 0.87 -15.33 -30.20
C ASP A 551 -0.44 -15.74 -29.50
N SER A 552 -1.56 -15.08 -29.85
CA SER A 552 -2.89 -15.45 -29.38
C SER A 552 -3.34 -16.80 -29.97
N LEU A 553 -4.40 -17.40 -29.41
CA LEU A 553 -4.91 -18.72 -29.84
C LEU A 553 -5.18 -18.82 -31.36
N GLU A 554 -5.57 -17.72 -32.01
CA GLU A 554 -5.84 -17.65 -33.45
C GLU A 554 -4.75 -16.85 -34.20
N GLY A 555 -3.61 -16.62 -33.54
CA GLY A 555 -2.50 -15.81 -34.02
C GLY A 555 -1.66 -16.49 -35.09
N LEU A 556 -0.99 -15.67 -35.90
CA LEU A 556 -0.15 -16.15 -37.00
C LEU A 556 1.07 -16.95 -36.52
N PHE A 557 1.68 -16.57 -35.38
CA PHE A 557 2.82 -17.31 -34.84
C PHE A 557 2.38 -18.62 -34.21
N THR A 558 1.25 -18.63 -33.51
CA THR A 558 0.66 -19.87 -32.99
C THR A 558 0.33 -20.85 -34.12
N PHE A 559 -0.26 -20.37 -35.21
CA PHE A 559 -0.54 -21.23 -36.36
C PHE A 559 0.75 -21.76 -37.03
N TYR A 560 1.81 -20.97 -37.09
CA TYR A 560 3.11 -21.42 -37.57
C TYR A 560 3.64 -22.55 -36.66
N GLU A 561 3.68 -22.32 -35.36
CA GLU A 561 4.17 -23.27 -34.35
C GLU A 561 3.38 -24.58 -34.38
N GLU A 562 2.05 -24.53 -34.44
CA GLU A 562 1.20 -25.72 -34.57
C GLU A 562 1.50 -26.55 -35.84
N ASN A 563 1.79 -25.88 -36.96
CA ASN A 563 2.18 -26.57 -38.19
C ASN A 563 3.56 -27.22 -38.06
N MET A 564 4.51 -26.55 -37.39
CA MET A 564 5.81 -27.11 -37.08
C MET A 564 5.70 -28.33 -36.18
N ASP A 565 4.92 -28.25 -35.09
CA ASP A 565 4.72 -29.35 -34.15
C ASP A 565 4.11 -30.58 -34.82
N ARG A 566 3.15 -30.37 -35.72
CA ARG A 566 2.57 -31.45 -36.52
C ARG A 566 3.61 -32.07 -37.46
N ARG A 567 4.44 -31.25 -38.12
CA ARG A 567 5.52 -31.74 -39.00
C ARG A 567 6.56 -32.54 -38.19
N LYS A 568 6.94 -32.06 -37.00
CA LYS A 568 7.82 -32.78 -36.07
C LYS A 568 7.25 -34.14 -35.68
N THR A 569 5.98 -34.17 -35.27
CA THR A 569 5.30 -35.41 -34.87
C THR A 569 5.33 -36.43 -36.00
N ASN A 570 5.00 -36.02 -37.22
CA ASN A 570 5.05 -36.89 -38.40
C ASN A 570 6.48 -37.41 -38.67
N LEU A 571 7.49 -36.53 -38.60
CA LEU A 571 8.88 -36.91 -38.83
C LEU A 571 9.42 -37.88 -37.75
N GLU A 572 9.01 -37.71 -36.49
CA GLU A 572 9.37 -38.61 -35.39
C GLU A 572 8.70 -39.99 -35.55
N GLU A 573 7.44 -40.02 -35.99
CA GLU A 573 6.72 -41.25 -36.35
C GLU A 573 7.40 -41.97 -37.54
N ASP A 574 7.67 -41.25 -38.63
CA ASP A 574 8.33 -41.77 -39.84
C ASP A 574 9.73 -42.33 -39.52
N LYS A 575 10.50 -41.62 -38.68
CA LYS A 575 11.81 -42.10 -38.21
C LYS A 575 11.67 -43.41 -37.46
N THR A 576 10.71 -43.48 -36.54
CA THR A 576 10.47 -44.69 -35.74
C THR A 576 10.08 -45.86 -36.63
N GLU A 577 9.14 -45.67 -37.56
CA GLU A 577 8.70 -46.71 -38.49
C GLU A 577 9.84 -47.18 -39.42
N ALA A 578 10.63 -46.25 -39.97
CA ALA A 578 11.78 -46.57 -40.80
C ALA A 578 12.82 -47.38 -40.03
N GLN A 579 13.08 -47.01 -38.77
CA GLN A 579 14.06 -47.65 -37.91
C GLN A 579 13.59 -49.04 -37.44
N GLU A 580 12.32 -49.21 -37.08
CA GLU A 580 11.72 -50.51 -36.77
C GLU A 580 11.70 -51.45 -38.00
N THR A 581 11.36 -50.92 -39.18
CA THR A 581 11.35 -51.69 -40.43
C THR A 581 12.75 -52.18 -40.76
N LEU A 582 13.76 -51.31 -40.65
CA LEU A 582 15.16 -51.65 -40.83
C LEU A 582 15.59 -52.73 -39.82
N ASP A 583 15.34 -52.51 -38.54
CA ASP A 583 15.72 -53.42 -37.47
C ASP A 583 15.08 -54.80 -37.62
N SER A 584 13.78 -54.84 -37.93
CA SER A 584 13.02 -56.08 -38.17
C SER A 584 13.58 -56.85 -39.36
N LYS A 585 13.86 -56.17 -40.47
CA LYS A 585 14.47 -56.78 -41.66
C LYS A 585 15.81 -57.45 -41.32
N TYR A 586 16.70 -56.75 -40.63
CA TYR A 586 18.02 -57.29 -40.29
C TYR A 586 17.97 -58.34 -39.17
N ALA A 587 17.01 -58.27 -38.25
CA ALA A 587 16.76 -59.32 -37.27
C ALA A 587 16.29 -60.62 -37.95
N GLN A 588 15.39 -60.53 -38.94
CA GLN A 588 14.97 -61.67 -39.75
C GLN A 588 16.13 -62.27 -40.55
N LEU A 589 16.95 -61.43 -41.19
CA LEU A 589 18.14 -61.89 -41.92
C LEU A 589 19.14 -62.58 -41.00
N ALA A 590 19.37 -62.06 -39.79
CA ALA A 590 20.23 -62.69 -38.78
C ALA A 590 19.67 -64.04 -38.29
N ALA A 591 18.35 -64.13 -38.07
CA ALA A 591 17.70 -65.39 -37.68
C ALA A 591 17.78 -66.46 -38.79
N GLN A 592 17.53 -66.07 -40.06
CA GLN A 592 17.71 -66.94 -41.21
C GLN A 592 19.16 -67.40 -41.34
N PHE A 593 20.12 -66.49 -41.13
CA PHE A 593 21.55 -66.83 -41.13
C PHE A 593 21.88 -67.89 -40.07
N ALA A 594 21.43 -67.71 -38.82
CA ALA A 594 21.65 -68.69 -37.76
C ALA A 594 21.01 -70.07 -38.06
N GLN A 595 19.83 -70.09 -38.66
CA GLN A 595 19.18 -71.33 -39.12
C GLN A 595 20.01 -72.02 -40.22
N TYR A 596 20.49 -71.26 -41.21
CA TYR A 596 21.37 -71.80 -42.25
C TYR A 596 22.68 -72.34 -41.68
N THR A 597 23.29 -71.66 -40.70
CA THR A 597 24.48 -72.19 -40.00
C THR A 597 24.17 -73.55 -39.38
N THR A 598 23.02 -73.70 -38.71
CA THR A 598 22.59 -74.98 -38.11
C THR A 598 22.40 -76.07 -39.18
N ILE A 599 21.78 -75.75 -40.32
CA ILE A 599 21.61 -76.69 -41.44
C ILE A 599 22.95 -77.09 -42.03
N ILE A 600 23.85 -76.13 -42.26
CA ILE A 600 25.20 -76.38 -42.79
C ILE A 600 25.99 -77.29 -41.85
N THR A 601 25.99 -77.01 -40.54
CA THR A 601 26.65 -77.88 -39.55
C THR A 601 26.07 -79.29 -39.55
N ASN A 602 24.74 -79.44 -39.69
CA ASN A 602 24.10 -80.75 -39.83
C ASN A 602 24.49 -81.46 -41.14
N LEU A 603 24.53 -80.75 -42.26
CA LEU A 603 24.96 -81.29 -43.56
C LEU A 603 26.44 -81.69 -43.54
N GLU A 604 27.30 -80.89 -42.90
CA GLU A 604 28.71 -81.22 -42.69
C GLU A 604 28.87 -82.49 -41.85
N ALA A 605 28.07 -82.63 -40.78
CA ALA A 605 28.04 -83.85 -39.97
C ALA A 605 27.55 -85.07 -40.78
N GLN A 606 26.48 -84.93 -41.57
CA GLN A 606 25.97 -85.98 -42.46
C GLN A 606 26.99 -86.36 -43.54
N PHE A 607 27.66 -85.37 -44.14
CA PHE A 607 28.68 -85.58 -45.16
C PHE A 607 29.92 -86.25 -44.59
N SER A 608 30.36 -85.85 -43.39
CA SER A 608 31.46 -86.48 -42.67
C SER A 608 31.13 -87.94 -42.32
N SER A 609 29.89 -88.20 -41.87
CA SER A 609 29.37 -89.55 -41.66
C SER A 609 29.33 -90.39 -42.95
N LEU A 610 28.84 -89.81 -44.05
CA LEU A 610 28.85 -90.47 -45.37
C LEU A 610 30.26 -90.78 -45.84
N LYS A 611 31.21 -89.86 -45.64
CA LYS A 611 32.62 -90.03 -45.99
C LYS A 611 33.27 -91.16 -45.17
N LEU A 612 32.94 -91.27 -43.88
CA LEU A 612 33.31 -92.40 -43.03
C LEU A 612 32.71 -93.72 -43.55
N MET A 613 31.45 -93.71 -43.98
CA MET A 613 30.76 -94.88 -44.53
C MET A 613 31.36 -95.33 -45.87
N ILE A 614 31.71 -94.38 -46.75
CA ILE A 614 32.43 -94.63 -48.01
C ILE A 614 33.81 -95.22 -47.71
N ALA A 615 34.56 -94.63 -46.78
CA ALA A 615 35.88 -95.12 -46.38
C ALA A 615 35.82 -96.55 -45.82
N GLN A 616 34.80 -96.87 -45.01
CA GLN A 616 34.54 -98.23 -44.52
C GLN A 616 34.16 -99.20 -45.64
N SER A 617 33.36 -98.77 -46.62
CA SER A 617 32.99 -99.61 -47.78
C SER A 617 34.14 -99.85 -48.76
N SER A 618 35.12 -98.94 -48.81
CA SER A 618 36.34 -99.11 -49.63
C SER A 618 37.42 -99.95 -48.94
N ALA A 619 37.22 -100.34 -47.68
CA ALA A 619 38.14 -101.16 -46.89
C ALA A 619 37.68 -102.62 -46.74
N SER A 620 36.61 -103.04 -47.43
CA SER A 620 36.03 -104.39 -47.38
C SER A 620 35.99 -105.06 -48.75
#